data_AF-A0AAN4ZA03-F1
#
_entry.id   AF-A0AAN4ZA03-F1
#
_cell.length_a   1.000
_cell.length_b   1.000
_cell.length_c   1.000
_cell.angle_alpha   90.00
_cell.angle_beta   90.00
_cell.angle_gamma   90.00
#
_symmetry.space_group_name_H-M   'P 1'
#
loop_
_entity.id
_entity.type
_entity.pdbx_description
1 polymer ?
#
loop_
_entity_poly.entity_id
_entity_poly.type
_entity_poly.pdbx_seq_one_letter_code
_entity_poly.pdbx_strand_id
1 'polypeptide(L)'
;ISGFLIASILSREPSLTHFFTRRFIRILPLYSAMLFVSISSAAFLFAFTDFDDVSQSTKWSLLFARNLQQISEAKNYWAQASEFSLLLHTWSLAVEIQFYLIAPLLYFLISFPATKGLRIVLILILTAVSLTLYSFSDATTQFYSLQCRIWQFLLGFLAANLVTEKKEFAMDRTRWMRMVAFALPATLSVTVLGGVSLGIDRIIVSICSAVIVLIGNDHQSRLLTNRLLTVVGDYSYELYLIHWPVIVLFNYSTRFHGLGHAIVVLIITISFFLVLQRIFQAVNIPQSTFTPNFRYTGILYLAIVLALIIKSKSLTIILRNQIDSLRLSAMEWAIGHEFFTLPPHEEDFQVRE
;
A
#
# COMPACT_ATOMS: atom_id res chain seq x y z
N ILE A 1 3.75 13.29 4.41
CA ILE A 1 4.17 12.91 5.79
C ILE A 1 5.52 12.19 5.79
N SER A 2 5.67 11.08 5.05
CA SER A 2 6.92 10.28 5.04
C SER A 2 8.19 11.10 4.77
N GLY A 3 8.15 12.08 3.86
CA GLY A 3 9.29 12.96 3.63
C GLY A 3 9.77 13.73 4.87
N PHE A 4 8.83 14.27 5.67
CA PHE A 4 9.17 14.96 6.92
C PHE A 4 9.78 14.01 7.95
N LEU A 5 9.16 12.83 8.12
CA LEU A 5 9.63 11.82 9.05
C LEU A 5 11.03 11.35 8.68
N ILE A 6 11.27 11.02 7.42
CA ILE A 6 12.57 10.52 6.95
C ILE A 6 13.66 11.59 7.05
N ALA A 7 13.38 12.84 6.66
CA ALA A 7 14.32 13.94 6.86
C ALA A 7 14.66 14.16 8.35
N SER A 8 13.66 14.11 9.22
CA SER A 8 13.83 14.29 10.67
C SER A 8 14.57 13.14 11.33
N ILE A 9 14.44 11.92 10.81
CA ILE A 9 15.20 10.80 11.32
C ILE A 9 16.63 10.84 10.78
N LEU A 10 16.84 11.10 9.48
CA LEU A 10 18.19 11.20 8.88
C LEU A 10 19.07 12.27 9.56
N SER A 11 18.47 13.34 10.08
CA SER A 11 19.20 14.37 10.83
C SER A 11 19.66 13.94 12.23
N ARG A 12 19.15 12.81 12.74
CA ARG A 12 19.44 12.30 14.10
C ARG A 12 20.11 10.93 14.11
N GLU A 13 20.13 10.22 13.00
CA GLU A 13 20.69 8.86 12.91
C GLU A 13 22.22 8.89 12.87
N PRO A 14 22.90 7.98 13.59
CA PRO A 14 24.37 7.96 13.64
C PRO A 14 25.00 7.39 12.36
N SER A 15 24.28 6.57 11.58
CA SER A 15 24.79 5.99 10.33
C SER A 15 23.68 5.56 9.39
N LEU A 16 24.01 5.47 8.09
CA LEU A 16 23.09 4.96 7.06
C LEU A 16 22.73 3.48 7.28
N THR A 17 23.67 2.67 7.78
CA THR A 17 23.41 1.27 8.11
C THR A 17 22.30 1.15 9.14
N HIS A 18 22.35 1.97 10.18
CA HIS A 18 21.32 1.98 11.22
C HIS A 18 19.97 2.50 10.69
N PHE A 19 19.99 3.53 9.84
CA PHE A 19 18.81 4.02 9.13
C PHE A 19 18.10 2.90 8.34
N PHE A 20 18.83 2.19 7.47
CA PHE A 20 18.24 1.13 6.64
C PHE A 20 17.81 -0.08 7.48
N THR A 21 18.61 -0.49 8.47
CA THR A 21 18.31 -1.66 9.32
C THR A 21 16.98 -1.50 10.04
N ARG A 22 16.76 -0.35 10.70
CA ARG A 22 15.50 -0.10 11.42
C ARG A 22 14.27 -0.12 10.52
N ARG A 23 14.41 0.33 9.28
CA ARG A 23 13.30 0.44 8.32
C ARG A 23 12.97 -0.93 7.76
N PHE A 24 14.00 -1.70 7.45
CA PHE A 24 13.87 -3.09 7.02
C PHE A 24 13.18 -3.95 8.08
N ILE A 25 13.63 -3.88 9.35
CA ILE A 25 13.02 -4.63 10.46
C ILE A 25 11.58 -4.20 10.72
N ARG A 26 11.25 -2.91 10.54
CA ARG A 26 9.88 -2.41 10.74
C ARG A 26 8.92 -2.89 9.66
N ILE A 27 9.35 -2.86 8.39
CA ILE A 27 8.44 -3.03 7.24
C ILE A 27 8.34 -4.50 6.85
N LEU A 28 9.49 -5.17 6.73
CA LEU A 28 9.56 -6.46 6.07
C LEU A 28 8.72 -7.55 6.74
N PRO A 29 8.74 -7.74 8.07
CA PRO A 29 8.02 -8.84 8.70
C PRO A 29 6.51 -8.73 8.50
N LEU A 30 5.97 -7.53 8.76
CA LEU A 30 4.54 -7.23 8.59
C LEU A 30 4.10 -7.37 7.14
N TYR A 31 4.88 -6.83 6.21
CA TYR A 31 4.59 -6.94 4.79
C TYR A 31 4.60 -8.39 4.30
N SER A 32 5.61 -9.16 4.70
CA SER A 32 5.73 -10.57 4.30
C SER A 32 4.60 -11.42 4.87
N ALA A 33 4.22 -11.19 6.13
CA ALA A 33 3.08 -11.86 6.75
C ALA A 33 1.77 -11.51 6.03
N MET A 34 1.55 -10.24 5.71
CA MET A 34 0.38 -9.80 4.93
C MET A 34 0.32 -10.48 3.56
N LEU A 35 1.43 -10.53 2.82
CA LEU A 35 1.48 -11.20 1.53
C LEU A 35 1.13 -12.68 1.67
N PHE A 36 1.76 -13.37 2.63
CA PHE A 36 1.52 -14.80 2.87
C PHE A 36 0.04 -15.08 3.18
N VAL A 37 -0.55 -14.33 4.12
CA VAL A 37 -1.96 -14.53 4.50
C VAL A 37 -2.89 -14.19 3.33
N SER A 38 -2.64 -13.09 2.62
CA SER A 38 -3.49 -12.69 1.49
C SER A 38 -3.48 -13.73 0.37
N ILE A 39 -2.31 -14.24 0.00
CA ILE A 39 -2.16 -15.26 -1.06
C ILE A 39 -2.75 -16.59 -0.61
N SER A 40 -2.53 -16.99 0.65
CA SER A 40 -3.10 -18.23 1.19
C SER A 40 -4.63 -18.16 1.20
N SER A 41 -5.20 -17.09 1.74
CA SER A 41 -6.65 -16.85 1.71
C SER A 41 -7.20 -16.82 0.29
N ALA A 42 -6.45 -16.23 -0.65
CA ALA A 42 -6.86 -16.21 -2.03
C ALA A 42 -6.86 -17.60 -2.68
N ALA A 43 -5.87 -18.44 -2.37
CA ALA A 43 -5.83 -19.82 -2.86
C ALA A 43 -7.02 -20.66 -2.35
N PHE A 44 -7.54 -20.37 -1.15
CA PHE A 44 -8.73 -21.03 -0.62
C PHE A 44 -10.05 -20.47 -1.15
N LEU A 45 -10.13 -19.16 -1.42
CA LEU A 45 -11.38 -18.46 -1.74
C LEU A 45 -11.61 -18.23 -3.25
N PHE A 46 -10.57 -17.98 -4.03
CA PHE A 46 -10.70 -17.75 -5.47
C PHE A 46 -10.75 -19.09 -6.20
N ALA A 47 -11.97 -19.55 -6.49
CA ALA A 47 -12.18 -20.51 -7.55
C ALA A 47 -11.91 -19.84 -8.92
N PHE A 48 -10.66 -19.98 -9.39
CA PHE A 48 -10.27 -20.17 -10.80
C PHE A 48 -10.11 -19.05 -11.84
N THR A 49 -10.45 -17.78 -11.64
CA THR A 49 -10.36 -16.85 -12.80
C THR A 49 -9.01 -16.14 -13.00
N ASP A 50 -8.19 -15.89 -11.98
CA ASP A 50 -7.01 -14.98 -12.12
C ASP A 50 -5.72 -15.43 -11.41
N PHE A 51 -5.43 -16.74 -11.40
CA PHE A 51 -4.23 -17.24 -10.73
C PHE A 51 -2.92 -16.66 -11.31
N ASP A 52 -2.88 -16.44 -12.62
CA ASP A 52 -1.72 -15.83 -13.29
C ASP A 52 -1.52 -14.38 -12.84
N ASP A 53 -2.61 -13.62 -12.69
CA ASP A 53 -2.59 -12.24 -12.26
C ASP A 53 -2.18 -12.11 -10.78
N VAL A 54 -2.65 -13.01 -9.92
CA VAL A 54 -2.21 -13.11 -8.51
C VAL A 54 -0.73 -13.52 -8.43
N SER A 55 -0.29 -14.47 -9.25
CA SER A 55 1.10 -14.94 -9.29
C SER A 55 2.05 -13.83 -9.73
N GLN A 56 1.73 -13.11 -10.81
CA GLN A 56 2.52 -11.97 -11.27
C GLN A 56 2.53 -10.86 -10.22
N SER A 57 1.35 -10.46 -9.72
CA SER A 57 1.25 -9.44 -8.67
C SER A 57 2.08 -9.79 -7.44
N THR A 58 2.12 -11.07 -7.05
CA THR A 58 2.93 -11.57 -5.94
C THR A 58 4.42 -11.39 -6.19
N LYS A 59 4.93 -11.80 -7.38
CA LYS A 59 6.35 -11.66 -7.72
C LYS A 59 6.82 -10.22 -7.63
N TRP A 60 6.05 -9.30 -8.23
CA TRP A 60 6.38 -7.87 -8.21
C TRP A 60 6.20 -7.25 -6.83
N SER A 61 5.26 -7.74 -6.02
CA SER A 61 5.08 -7.32 -4.63
C SER A 61 6.27 -7.74 -3.74
N LEU A 62 6.73 -8.99 -3.86
CA LEU A 62 7.90 -9.50 -3.11
C LEU A 62 9.17 -8.67 -3.40
N LEU A 63 9.30 -8.16 -4.62
CA LEU A 63 10.40 -7.30 -5.06
C LEU A 63 10.21 -5.81 -4.71
N PHE A 64 9.11 -5.42 -4.04
CA PHE A 64 8.74 -4.02 -3.84
C PHE A 64 8.76 -3.20 -5.15
N ALA A 65 8.23 -3.81 -6.21
CA ALA A 65 8.25 -3.27 -7.57
C ALA A 65 6.87 -3.32 -8.24
N ARG A 66 5.79 -3.52 -7.47
CA ARG A 66 4.42 -3.56 -8.01
C ARG A 66 4.07 -2.30 -8.80
N ASN A 67 4.55 -1.13 -8.40
CA ASN A 67 4.33 0.10 -9.16
C ASN A 67 4.99 0.09 -10.56
N LEU A 68 6.12 -0.59 -10.73
CA LEU A 68 6.77 -0.71 -12.04
C LEU A 68 6.00 -1.63 -12.96
N GLN A 69 5.47 -2.74 -12.44
CA GLN A 69 4.56 -3.62 -13.19
C GLN A 69 3.34 -2.86 -13.71
N GLN A 70 2.75 -2.03 -12.86
CA GLN A 70 1.58 -1.22 -13.21
C GLN A 70 1.86 -0.27 -14.38
N ILE A 71 3.03 0.36 -14.38
CA ILE A 71 3.49 1.22 -15.47
C ILE A 71 3.75 0.40 -16.74
N SER A 72 4.48 -0.71 -16.63
CA SER A 72 4.85 -1.52 -17.81
C SER A 72 3.64 -2.16 -18.49
N GLU A 73 2.62 -2.52 -17.72
CA GLU A 73 1.38 -3.12 -18.23
C GLU A 73 0.31 -2.06 -18.55
N ALA A 74 0.63 -0.77 -18.42
CA ALA A 74 -0.28 0.36 -18.62
C ALA A 74 -1.62 0.23 -17.85
N LYS A 75 -1.58 -0.42 -16.67
CA LYS A 75 -2.78 -0.80 -15.92
C LYS A 75 -3.41 0.39 -15.21
N ASN A 76 -4.68 0.67 -15.51
CA ASN A 76 -5.44 1.74 -14.86
C ASN A 76 -5.76 1.36 -13.39
N TYR A 77 -5.49 2.27 -12.45
CA TYR A 77 -5.73 2.05 -11.02
C TYR A 77 -7.19 1.78 -10.69
N TRP A 78 -8.10 2.59 -11.24
CA TRP A 78 -9.52 2.52 -10.90
C TRP A 78 -10.18 1.26 -11.48
N ALA A 79 -9.78 0.85 -12.68
CA ALA A 79 -10.23 -0.41 -13.28
C ALA A 79 -9.83 -1.62 -12.42
N GLN A 80 -8.57 -1.68 -11.97
CA GLN A 80 -8.13 -2.78 -11.11
C GLN A 80 -8.74 -2.74 -9.70
N ALA A 81 -9.03 -1.53 -9.20
CA ALA A 81 -9.74 -1.38 -7.94
C ALA A 81 -11.16 -1.96 -8.04
N SER A 82 -11.85 -1.75 -9.17
CA SER A 82 -13.16 -2.35 -9.43
C SER A 82 -13.12 -3.86 -9.69
N GLU A 83 -12.02 -4.36 -10.27
CA GLU A 83 -11.78 -5.79 -10.48
C GLU A 83 -11.27 -6.50 -9.20
N PHE A 84 -11.15 -5.78 -8.09
CA PHE A 84 -10.67 -6.29 -6.81
C PHE A 84 -9.31 -7.00 -6.90
N SER A 85 -8.34 -6.39 -7.57
CA SER A 85 -6.97 -6.93 -7.61
C SER A 85 -6.37 -7.01 -6.20
N LEU A 86 -6.11 -8.24 -5.74
CA LEU A 86 -5.76 -8.57 -4.34
C LEU A 86 -4.60 -7.76 -3.76
N LEU A 87 -3.52 -7.62 -4.52
CA LEU A 87 -2.29 -6.97 -4.07
C LEU A 87 -2.12 -5.57 -4.66
N LEU A 88 -3.21 -4.94 -5.13
CA LEU A 88 -3.15 -3.61 -5.76
C LEU A 88 -2.46 -2.60 -4.86
N HIS A 89 -2.94 -2.43 -3.63
CA HIS A 89 -2.44 -1.44 -2.67
C HIS A 89 -0.90 -1.43 -2.50
N THR A 90 -0.22 -2.57 -2.67
CA THR A 90 1.24 -2.69 -2.51
C THR A 90 2.07 -1.79 -3.44
N TRP A 91 1.48 -1.25 -4.51
CA TRP A 91 2.16 -0.29 -5.40
C TRP A 91 2.67 0.94 -4.64
N SER A 92 1.91 1.48 -3.69
CA SER A 92 2.33 2.71 -3.00
C SER A 92 3.44 2.44 -1.98
N LEU A 93 3.44 1.24 -1.39
CA LEU A 93 4.54 0.80 -0.55
C LEU A 93 5.83 0.59 -1.36
N ALA A 94 5.74 0.06 -2.58
CA ALA A 94 6.88 -0.04 -3.50
C ALA A 94 7.51 1.36 -3.78
N VAL A 95 6.68 2.36 -4.07
CA VAL A 95 7.14 3.76 -4.23
C VAL A 95 7.81 4.29 -2.96
N GLU A 96 7.26 3.98 -1.79
CA GLU A 96 7.82 4.41 -0.51
C GLU A 96 9.18 3.75 -0.21
N ILE A 97 9.36 2.46 -0.52
CA ILE A 97 10.66 1.78 -0.42
C ILE A 97 11.68 2.38 -1.38
N GLN A 98 11.29 2.63 -2.64
CA GLN A 98 12.15 3.31 -3.60
C GLN A 98 12.56 4.70 -3.09
N PHE A 99 11.63 5.44 -2.48
CA PHE A 99 11.93 6.70 -1.82
C PHE A 99 12.93 6.54 -0.68
N TYR A 100 12.79 5.53 0.20
CA TYR A 100 13.72 5.30 1.30
C TYR A 100 15.14 5.00 0.83
N LEU A 101 15.31 4.35 -0.32
CA LEU A 101 16.62 4.11 -0.93
C LEU A 101 17.30 5.41 -1.38
N ILE A 102 16.54 6.34 -1.97
CA ILE A 102 17.09 7.62 -2.48
C ILE A 102 17.11 8.74 -1.43
N ALA A 103 16.34 8.61 -0.35
CA ALA A 103 16.18 9.66 0.66
C ALA A 103 17.49 10.12 1.32
N PRO A 104 18.46 9.23 1.65
CA PRO A 104 19.76 9.67 2.15
C PRO A 104 20.51 10.56 1.16
N LEU A 105 20.52 10.21 -0.13
CA LEU A 105 21.16 11.02 -1.16
C LEU A 105 20.50 12.40 -1.27
N LEU A 106 19.17 12.44 -1.28
CA LEU A 106 18.41 13.69 -1.28
C LEU A 106 18.70 14.53 -0.04
N TYR A 107 18.78 13.89 1.13
CA TYR A 107 19.09 14.55 2.39
C TYR A 107 20.49 15.18 2.36
N PHE A 108 21.51 14.46 1.92
CA PHE A 108 22.86 15.03 1.80
C PHE A 108 22.93 16.15 0.77
N LEU A 109 22.28 15.97 -0.39
CA LEU A 109 22.21 17.00 -1.43
C LEU A 109 21.53 18.28 -0.91
N ILE A 110 20.41 18.15 -0.20
CA ILE A 110 19.64 19.26 0.37
C ILE A 110 20.38 19.89 1.56
N SER A 111 21.16 19.12 2.30
CA SER A 111 21.91 19.61 3.46
C SER A 111 23.27 20.21 3.09
N PHE A 112 23.76 19.97 1.87
CA PHE A 112 25.04 20.46 1.37
C PHE A 112 25.14 22.00 1.33
N PRO A 113 24.13 22.76 0.87
CA PRO A 113 24.14 24.21 0.99
C PRO A 113 24.26 24.69 2.44
N ALA A 114 25.15 25.67 2.66
CA ALA A 114 25.41 26.24 3.98
C ALA A 114 24.22 27.08 4.49
N THR A 115 23.50 27.76 3.60
CA THR A 115 22.40 28.67 3.98
C THR A 115 21.04 28.02 3.79
N LYS A 116 20.13 28.27 4.75
CA LYS A 116 18.73 27.82 4.68
C LYS A 116 18.04 28.21 3.37
N GLY A 117 18.28 29.43 2.91
CA GLY A 117 17.69 29.95 1.67
C GLY A 117 18.04 29.08 0.46
N LEU A 118 19.31 28.68 0.33
CA LEU A 118 19.75 27.84 -0.79
C LEU A 118 19.19 26.41 -0.68
N ARG A 119 19.02 25.86 0.53
CA ARG A 119 18.34 24.57 0.73
C ARG A 119 16.89 24.62 0.28
N ILE A 120 16.16 25.68 0.65
CA ILE A 120 14.76 25.89 0.23
C ILE A 120 14.67 26.01 -1.29
N VAL A 121 15.52 26.84 -1.90
CA VAL A 121 15.56 27.00 -3.38
C VAL A 121 15.81 25.65 -4.06
N LEU A 122 16.76 24.86 -3.56
CA LEU A 122 17.04 23.52 -4.10
C LEU A 122 15.84 22.58 -3.98
N ILE A 123 15.16 22.56 -2.82
CA ILE A 123 13.92 21.77 -2.65
C ILE A 123 12.84 22.22 -3.64
N LEU A 124 12.66 23.52 -3.82
CA LEU A 124 11.68 24.08 -4.77
C LEU A 124 12.02 23.71 -6.22
N ILE A 125 13.30 23.75 -6.61
CA ILE A 125 13.75 23.31 -7.94
C ILE A 125 13.43 21.82 -8.15
N LEU A 126 13.79 20.95 -7.20
CA LEU A 126 13.50 19.51 -7.31
C LEU A 126 12.00 19.22 -7.34
N THR A 127 11.21 20.00 -6.58
CA THR A 127 9.74 19.94 -6.58
C THR A 127 9.19 20.33 -7.95
N ALA A 128 9.69 21.44 -8.53
CA ALA A 128 9.30 21.89 -9.85
C ALA A 128 9.64 20.86 -10.94
N VAL A 129 10.85 20.29 -10.91
CA VAL A 129 11.25 19.22 -11.85
C VAL A 129 10.31 18.02 -11.75
N SER A 130 9.97 17.58 -10.54
CA SER A 130 9.04 16.47 -10.34
C SER A 130 7.62 16.78 -10.82
N LEU A 131 7.15 18.01 -10.61
CA LEU A 131 5.86 18.48 -11.14
C LEU A 131 5.87 18.60 -12.67
N THR A 132 6.99 18.99 -13.27
CA THR A 132 7.16 18.96 -14.73
C THR A 132 7.05 17.53 -15.25
N LEU A 133 7.79 16.58 -14.66
CA LEU A 133 7.68 15.17 -15.03
C LEU A 133 6.25 14.64 -14.89
N TYR A 134 5.55 15.03 -13.81
CA TYR A 134 4.14 14.73 -13.62
C TYR A 134 3.29 15.26 -14.79
N SER A 135 3.40 16.55 -15.12
CA SER A 135 2.58 17.17 -16.17
C SER A 135 2.80 16.62 -17.58
N PHE A 136 3.99 16.10 -17.87
CA PHE A 136 4.35 15.57 -19.20
C PHE A 136 4.24 14.05 -19.33
N SER A 137 3.91 13.33 -18.25
CA SER A 137 3.76 11.87 -18.27
C SER A 137 2.32 11.44 -18.57
N ASP A 138 2.11 10.21 -19.01
CA ASP A 138 0.77 9.61 -19.14
C ASP A 138 0.12 9.37 -17.77
N ALA A 139 -1.21 9.17 -17.75
CA ALA A 139 -1.98 9.03 -16.51
C ALA A 139 -1.51 7.88 -15.60
N THR A 140 -1.05 6.76 -16.17
CA THR A 140 -0.55 5.61 -15.43
C THR A 140 0.80 5.92 -14.80
N THR A 141 1.73 6.48 -15.57
CA THR A 141 3.04 6.90 -15.06
C THR A 141 2.90 7.98 -13.99
N GLN A 142 2.06 9.00 -14.21
CA GLN A 142 1.74 10.02 -13.21
C GLN A 142 1.29 9.43 -11.87
N PHE A 143 0.56 8.32 -11.91
CA PHE A 143 0.00 7.69 -10.72
C PHE A 143 1.01 6.76 -10.02
N TYR A 144 1.81 5.99 -10.73
CA TYR A 144 2.65 4.95 -10.12
C TYR A 144 4.14 5.30 -10.00
N SER A 145 4.62 6.30 -10.75
CA SER A 145 6.04 6.68 -10.77
C SER A 145 6.46 7.43 -9.51
N LEU A 146 7.60 7.05 -8.94
CA LEU A 146 8.25 7.82 -7.88
C LEU A 146 8.66 9.21 -8.38
N GLN A 147 9.19 9.31 -9.60
CA GLN A 147 9.70 10.55 -10.18
C GLN A 147 8.60 11.61 -10.31
N CYS A 148 7.39 11.19 -10.70
CA CYS A 148 6.21 12.06 -10.79
C CYS A 148 5.62 12.43 -9.42
N ARG A 149 6.00 11.74 -8.34
CA ARG A 149 5.42 11.90 -6.99
C ARG A 149 6.42 12.40 -5.96
N ILE A 150 7.69 12.52 -6.32
CA ILE A 150 8.74 12.88 -5.35
C ILE A 150 8.53 14.27 -4.76
N TRP A 151 7.88 15.18 -5.49
CA TRP A 151 7.43 16.48 -4.98
C TRP A 151 6.61 16.37 -3.67
N GLN A 152 5.81 15.31 -3.49
CA GLN A 152 5.02 15.08 -2.26
C GLN A 152 5.92 14.81 -1.05
N PHE A 153 7.01 14.07 -1.26
CA PHE A 153 8.02 13.80 -0.23
C PHE A 153 8.88 15.04 0.03
N LEU A 154 9.22 15.80 -1.02
CA LEU A 154 10.00 17.04 -0.93
C LEU A 154 9.27 18.14 -0.14
N LEU A 155 7.94 18.24 -0.23
CA LEU A 155 7.14 19.09 0.66
C LEU A 155 7.32 18.72 2.14
N GLY A 156 7.49 17.42 2.44
CA GLY A 156 7.84 16.96 3.78
C GLY A 156 9.25 17.35 4.20
N PHE A 157 10.23 17.25 3.30
CA PHE A 157 11.60 17.73 3.53
C PHE A 157 11.64 19.25 3.80
N LEU A 158 10.86 20.02 3.05
CA LEU A 158 10.68 21.45 3.28
C LEU A 158 10.14 21.69 4.69
N ALA A 159 9.07 21.00 5.08
CA ALA A 159 8.51 21.12 6.42
C ALA A 159 9.54 20.79 7.52
N ALA A 160 10.38 19.76 7.34
CA ALA A 160 11.40 19.38 8.31
C ALA A 160 12.49 20.45 8.46
N ASN A 161 12.91 21.06 7.35
CA ASN A 161 13.88 22.16 7.35
C ASN A 161 13.31 23.44 8.00
N LEU A 162 12.00 23.68 7.86
CA LEU A 162 11.34 24.80 8.51
C LEU A 162 11.21 24.60 10.03
N VAL A 163 10.98 23.36 10.47
CA VAL A 163 10.78 23.00 11.89
C VAL A 163 12.09 22.90 12.69
N THR A 164 13.15 22.33 12.11
CA THR A 164 14.36 21.96 12.87
C THR A 164 15.15 23.19 13.35
N GLU A 165 15.02 24.32 12.65
CA GLU A 165 15.62 25.59 13.07
C GLU A 165 14.60 26.36 13.92
N LYS A 166 14.78 26.33 15.24
CA LYS A 166 13.95 26.93 16.33
C LYS A 166 13.58 28.42 16.21
N LYS A 167 13.75 29.08 15.05
CA LYS A 167 13.21 30.42 14.85
C LYS A 167 11.69 30.32 14.78
N GLU A 168 11.05 31.11 15.63
CA GLU A 168 9.62 31.40 15.70
C GLU A 168 9.05 31.64 14.31
N PHE A 169 8.69 30.58 13.60
CA PHE A 169 7.71 30.71 12.54
C PHE A 169 6.40 30.95 13.27
N ALA A 170 6.12 32.23 13.57
CA ALA A 170 4.86 32.70 14.12
C ALA A 170 3.79 32.53 13.02
N MET A 171 3.49 31.28 12.69
CA MET A 171 2.42 30.92 11.80
C MET A 171 1.12 31.31 12.51
N ASP A 172 0.30 32.13 11.87
CA ASP A 172 -1.08 32.37 12.33
C ASP A 172 -1.84 31.03 12.24
N ARG A 173 -1.73 30.27 13.31
CA ARG A 173 -2.21 28.89 13.44
C ARG A 173 -3.69 28.84 13.16
N THR A 174 -4.45 29.82 13.62
CA THR A 174 -5.89 29.92 13.44
C THR A 174 -6.25 30.16 11.97
N ARG A 175 -5.47 30.96 11.23
CA ARG A 175 -5.65 31.13 9.78
C ARG A 175 -5.35 29.85 9.01
N TRP A 176 -4.24 29.18 9.29
CA TRP A 176 -3.87 27.95 8.58
C TRP A 176 -4.77 26.76 8.94
N MET A 177 -5.18 26.63 10.20
CA MET A 177 -6.17 25.64 10.62
C MET A 177 -7.51 25.87 9.91
N ARG A 178 -7.95 27.12 9.77
CA ARG A 178 -9.14 27.46 8.97
C ARG A 178 -8.93 27.05 7.50
N MET A 179 -7.81 27.42 6.89
CA MET A 179 -7.53 27.04 5.51
C MET A 179 -7.53 25.52 5.30
N VAL A 180 -6.91 24.74 6.18
CA VAL A 180 -6.94 23.27 6.12
C VAL A 180 -8.37 22.74 6.34
N ALA A 181 -9.09 23.27 7.33
CA ALA A 181 -10.46 22.87 7.65
C ALA A 181 -11.46 23.16 6.51
N PHE A 182 -11.19 24.15 5.66
CA PHE A 182 -12.00 24.43 4.47
C PHE A 182 -11.49 23.68 3.23
N ALA A 183 -10.19 23.75 2.93
CA ALA A 183 -9.63 23.21 1.69
C ALA A 183 -9.65 21.69 1.63
N LEU A 184 -9.38 21.00 2.74
CA LEU A 184 -9.30 19.54 2.76
C LEU A 184 -10.69 18.91 2.53
N PRO A 185 -11.76 19.27 3.29
CA PRO A 185 -13.11 18.75 3.02
C PRO A 185 -13.67 19.19 1.68
N ALA A 186 -13.42 20.43 1.23
CA ALA A 186 -13.87 20.89 -0.09
C ALA A 186 -13.24 20.09 -1.24
N THR A 187 -11.96 19.74 -1.11
CA THR A 187 -11.29 18.89 -2.10
C THR A 187 -11.83 17.46 -2.07
N LEU A 188 -12.03 16.90 -0.87
CA LEU A 188 -12.63 15.57 -0.68
C LEU A 188 -14.07 15.52 -1.22
N SER A 189 -14.88 16.54 -1.01
CA SER A 189 -16.26 16.57 -1.51
C SER A 189 -16.31 16.67 -3.04
N VAL A 190 -15.51 17.53 -3.67
CA VAL A 190 -15.47 17.62 -5.15
C VAL A 190 -14.98 16.32 -5.78
N THR A 191 -13.97 15.69 -5.20
CA THR A 191 -13.40 14.44 -5.75
C THR A 191 -14.29 13.22 -5.51
N VAL A 192 -14.83 13.07 -4.29
CA VAL A 192 -15.63 11.89 -3.90
C VAL A 192 -17.07 12.02 -4.36
N LEU A 193 -17.72 13.19 -4.19
CA LEU A 193 -19.12 13.38 -4.56
C LEU A 193 -19.28 13.83 -6.00
N GLY A 194 -18.33 14.63 -6.52
CA GLY A 194 -18.37 15.11 -7.90
C GLY A 194 -17.82 14.10 -8.91
N GLY A 195 -17.07 13.08 -8.48
CA GLY A 195 -16.43 12.11 -9.38
C GLY A 195 -15.36 12.72 -10.30
N VAL A 196 -14.98 13.98 -10.10
CA VAL A 196 -14.01 14.71 -10.92
C VAL A 196 -12.72 14.89 -10.13
N SER A 197 -11.65 14.23 -10.60
CA SER A 197 -10.28 14.51 -10.17
C SER A 197 -9.69 15.59 -11.07
N LEU A 198 -9.63 16.83 -10.59
CA LEU A 198 -9.04 17.96 -11.34
C LEU A 198 -7.50 17.92 -11.39
N GLY A 199 -6.85 16.91 -10.80
CA GLY A 199 -5.38 16.80 -10.71
C GLY A 199 -4.75 17.76 -9.69
N ILE A 200 -5.42 18.88 -9.40
CA ILE A 200 -5.07 19.88 -8.39
C ILE A 200 -5.36 19.36 -6.96
N ASP A 201 -6.31 18.43 -6.83
CA ASP A 201 -6.69 17.77 -5.57
C ASP A 201 -5.47 17.19 -4.84
N ARG A 202 -4.58 16.53 -5.58
CA ARG A 202 -3.34 15.96 -5.04
C ARG A 202 -2.42 17.03 -4.47
N ILE A 203 -2.31 18.17 -5.15
CA ILE A 203 -1.52 19.32 -4.71
C ILE A 203 -2.09 19.89 -3.43
N ILE A 204 -3.40 20.14 -3.40
CA ILE A 204 -4.09 20.68 -2.22
C ILE A 204 -3.92 19.75 -1.02
N VAL A 205 -4.17 18.44 -1.18
CA VAL A 205 -4.03 17.46 -0.10
C VAL A 205 -2.59 17.38 0.40
N SER A 206 -1.60 17.44 -0.48
CA SER A 206 -0.18 17.38 -0.11
C SER A 206 0.28 18.63 0.65
N ILE A 207 -0.16 19.82 0.20
CA ILE A 207 0.10 21.08 0.91
C ILE A 207 -0.60 21.09 2.26
N CYS A 208 -1.88 20.70 2.33
CA CYS A 208 -2.61 20.60 3.59
C CYS A 208 -1.92 19.64 4.56
N SER A 209 -1.42 18.50 4.07
CA SER A 209 -0.67 17.55 4.88
C SER A 209 0.63 18.15 5.44
N ALA A 210 1.37 18.90 4.63
CA ALA A 210 2.58 19.60 5.09
C ALA A 210 2.25 20.66 6.15
N VAL A 211 1.18 21.44 5.95
CA VAL A 211 0.70 22.44 6.93
C VAL A 211 0.26 21.78 8.24
N ILE A 212 -0.45 20.65 8.20
CA ILE A 212 -0.84 19.89 9.40
C ILE A 212 0.40 19.46 10.19
N VAL A 213 1.45 18.97 9.51
CA VAL A 213 2.70 18.58 10.16
C VAL A 213 3.41 19.78 10.80
N LEU A 214 3.46 20.92 10.10
CA LEU A 214 4.04 22.15 10.64
C LEU A 214 3.30 22.65 11.89
N ILE A 215 1.96 22.58 11.90
CA ILE A 215 1.14 22.96 13.07
C ILE A 215 1.24 21.93 14.19
N GLY A 216 1.30 20.64 13.85
CA GLY A 216 1.29 19.53 14.82
C GLY A 216 2.62 19.29 15.52
N ASN A 217 3.73 19.80 14.99
CA ASN A 217 5.04 19.69 15.63
C ASN A 217 5.19 20.60 16.87
N ASP A 218 4.26 21.52 17.09
CA ASP A 218 4.16 22.25 18.36
C ASP A 218 3.35 21.42 19.37
N HIS A 219 3.99 21.01 20.47
CA HIS A 219 3.41 20.16 21.53
C HIS A 219 2.14 20.75 22.17
N GLN A 220 1.79 22.01 21.88
CA GLN A 220 0.59 22.68 22.36
C GLN A 220 -0.69 22.32 21.58
N SER A 221 -0.60 21.53 20.50
CA SER A 221 -1.75 21.18 19.68
C SER A 221 -2.63 20.06 20.27
N ARG A 222 -3.44 20.38 21.28
CA ARG A 222 -4.38 19.42 21.93
C ARG A 222 -5.29 18.66 20.95
N LEU A 223 -5.64 19.26 19.82
CA LEU A 223 -6.46 18.62 18.78
C LEU A 223 -5.69 17.49 18.08
N LEU A 224 -4.44 17.75 17.66
CA LEU A 224 -3.62 16.79 16.91
C LEU A 224 -2.89 15.80 17.82
N THR A 225 -2.76 16.10 19.11
CA THR A 225 -2.16 15.22 20.13
C THR A 225 -3.20 14.46 20.95
N ASN A 226 -4.45 14.35 20.48
CA ASN A 226 -5.45 13.51 21.15
C ASN A 226 -5.04 12.05 21.05
N ARG A 227 -5.16 11.32 22.16
CA ARG A 227 -4.92 9.87 22.27
C ARG A 227 -5.48 9.07 21.10
N LEU A 228 -6.70 9.35 20.62
CA LEU A 228 -7.29 8.61 19.52
C LEU A 228 -6.48 8.77 18.21
N LEU A 229 -6.15 10.02 17.85
CA LEU A 229 -5.37 10.30 16.64
C LEU A 229 -3.95 9.76 16.73
N THR A 230 -3.33 9.85 17.92
CA THR A 230 -2.01 9.26 18.16
C THR A 230 -2.06 7.74 17.98
N VAL A 231 -3.03 7.05 18.57
CA VAL A 231 -3.21 5.60 18.41
C VAL A 231 -3.42 5.21 16.95
N VAL A 232 -4.29 5.92 16.22
CA VAL A 232 -4.50 5.66 14.78
C VAL A 232 -3.22 5.91 13.98
N GLY A 233 -2.46 6.95 14.31
CA GLY A 233 -1.17 7.26 13.69
C GLY A 233 -0.12 6.17 13.94
N ASP A 234 -0.02 5.70 15.18
CA ASP A 234 0.93 4.65 15.59
C ASP A 234 0.71 3.35 14.82
N TYR A 235 -0.56 3.02 14.54
CA TYR A 235 -0.97 1.79 13.85
C TYR A 235 -1.30 1.96 12.36
N SER A 236 -1.06 3.16 11.81
CA SER A 236 -1.45 3.51 10.44
C SER A 236 -0.83 2.58 9.38
N TYR A 237 0.39 2.10 9.64
CA TYR A 237 1.10 1.22 8.73
C TYR A 237 0.47 -0.18 8.68
N GLU A 238 0.20 -0.77 9.85
CA GLU A 238 -0.43 -2.08 9.99
C GLU A 238 -1.84 -2.07 9.38
N LEU A 239 -2.64 -1.03 9.68
CA LEU A 239 -3.96 -0.85 9.11
C LEU A 239 -3.92 -0.73 7.58
N TYR A 240 -2.96 0.04 7.06
CA TYR A 240 -2.77 0.17 5.62
C TYR A 240 -2.42 -1.16 4.93
N LEU A 241 -1.62 -2.03 5.55
CA LEU A 241 -1.29 -3.31 4.93
C LEU A 241 -2.52 -4.23 4.77
N ILE A 242 -3.42 -4.21 5.74
CA ILE A 242 -4.47 -5.24 5.83
C ILE A 242 -5.79 -4.84 5.19
N HIS A 243 -6.10 -3.54 5.12
CA HIS A 243 -7.44 -3.09 4.78
C HIS A 243 -7.83 -3.56 3.37
N TRP A 244 -6.91 -3.48 2.41
CA TRP A 244 -7.21 -3.77 1.02
C TRP A 244 -7.43 -5.25 0.74
N PRO A 245 -6.57 -6.20 1.17
CA PRO A 245 -6.86 -7.62 1.02
C PRO A 245 -8.18 -8.03 1.68
N VAL A 246 -8.51 -7.47 2.84
CA VAL A 246 -9.81 -7.73 3.50
C VAL A 246 -10.97 -7.23 2.65
N ILE A 247 -10.89 -5.99 2.13
CA ILE A 247 -11.90 -5.43 1.21
C ILE A 247 -12.09 -6.34 0.00
N VAL A 248 -10.99 -6.74 -0.65
CA VAL A 248 -11.02 -7.59 -1.85
C VAL A 248 -11.64 -8.95 -1.55
N LEU A 249 -11.14 -9.67 -0.55
CA LEU A 249 -11.59 -11.03 -0.23
C LEU A 249 -13.06 -11.04 0.18
N PHE A 250 -13.49 -10.06 0.98
CA PHE A 250 -14.87 -9.94 1.40
C PHE A 250 -15.81 -9.61 0.22
N ASN A 251 -15.47 -8.63 -0.60
CA ASN A 251 -16.29 -8.25 -1.76
C ASN A 251 -16.38 -9.38 -2.78
N TYR A 252 -15.28 -10.11 -3.00
CA TYR A 252 -15.27 -11.29 -3.87
C TYR A 252 -16.22 -12.38 -3.38
N SER A 253 -16.25 -12.64 -2.06
CA SER A 253 -17.09 -13.69 -1.46
C SER A 253 -18.58 -13.36 -1.43
N THR A 254 -18.94 -12.10 -1.25
CA THR A 254 -20.33 -11.69 -0.99
C THR A 254 -21.03 -11.17 -2.24
N ARG A 255 -20.30 -10.59 -3.22
CA ARG A 255 -20.87 -9.88 -4.40
C ARG A 255 -21.93 -8.83 -4.06
N PHE A 256 -22.01 -8.41 -2.81
CA PHE A 256 -22.99 -7.43 -2.34
C PHE A 256 -22.32 -6.08 -2.08
N HIS A 257 -23.08 -5.01 -2.32
CA HIS A 257 -22.63 -3.63 -2.12
C HIS A 257 -23.66 -2.87 -1.28
N GLY A 258 -23.20 -2.07 -0.30
CA GLY A 258 -24.08 -1.25 0.55
C GLY A 258 -23.47 -0.88 1.91
N LEU A 259 -24.15 -0.03 2.67
CA LEU A 259 -23.65 0.47 3.96
C LEU A 259 -23.40 -0.66 4.98
N GLY A 260 -24.30 -1.65 5.04
CA GLY A 260 -24.12 -2.83 5.89
C GLY A 260 -22.86 -3.64 5.54
N HIS A 261 -22.57 -3.79 4.24
CA HIS A 261 -21.35 -4.45 3.75
C HIS A 261 -20.10 -3.69 4.16
N ALA A 262 -20.10 -2.36 4.00
CA ALA A 262 -18.99 -1.51 4.43
C ALA A 262 -18.71 -1.62 5.94
N ILE A 263 -19.75 -1.69 6.77
CA ILE A 263 -19.62 -1.88 8.22
C ILE A 263 -19.00 -3.24 8.54
N VAL A 264 -19.43 -4.31 7.87
CA VAL A 264 -18.87 -5.66 8.08
C VAL A 264 -17.39 -5.70 7.66
N VAL A 265 -17.03 -5.13 6.51
CA VAL A 265 -15.63 -5.01 6.06
C VAL A 265 -14.79 -4.24 7.08
N LEU A 266 -15.33 -3.14 7.62
CA LEU A 266 -14.66 -2.37 8.66
C LEU A 266 -14.44 -3.20 9.92
N ILE A 267 -15.44 -3.95 10.37
CA ILE A 267 -15.35 -4.83 11.54
C ILE A 267 -14.31 -5.93 11.32
N ILE A 268 -14.31 -6.59 10.15
CA ILE A 268 -13.32 -7.64 9.83
C ILE A 268 -11.92 -7.04 9.78
N THR A 269 -11.76 -5.87 9.15
CA THR A 269 -10.47 -5.17 9.07
C THR A 269 -9.92 -4.85 10.46
N ILE A 270 -10.77 -4.27 11.34
CA ILE A 270 -10.40 -3.96 12.72
C ILE A 270 -10.10 -5.25 13.51
N SER A 271 -10.89 -6.30 13.32
CA SER A 271 -10.68 -7.58 14.02
C SER A 271 -9.35 -8.23 13.62
N PHE A 272 -9.07 -8.28 12.32
CA PHE A 272 -7.83 -8.82 11.77
C PHE A 272 -6.61 -7.98 12.18
N PHE A 273 -6.76 -6.64 12.20
CA PHE A 273 -5.77 -5.73 12.77
C PHE A 273 -5.42 -6.09 14.21
N LEU A 274 -6.43 -6.22 15.08
CA LEU A 274 -6.22 -6.51 16.50
C LEU A 274 -5.53 -7.86 16.71
N VAL A 275 -5.87 -8.87 15.91
CA VAL A 275 -5.22 -10.19 15.95
C VAL A 275 -3.74 -10.07 15.55
N LEU A 276 -3.44 -9.42 14.44
CA LEU A 276 -2.05 -9.22 14.01
C LEU A 276 -1.27 -8.42 15.04
N GLN A 277 -1.84 -7.36 15.60
CA GLN A 277 -1.21 -6.57 16.65
C GLN A 277 -0.85 -7.44 17.86
N ARG A 278 -1.74 -8.33 18.31
CA ARG A 278 -1.47 -9.27 19.41
C ARG A 278 -0.34 -10.24 19.07
N ILE A 279 -0.32 -10.77 17.85
CA ILE A 279 0.77 -11.63 17.37
C ILE A 279 2.08 -10.87 17.38
N PHE A 280 2.12 -9.63 16.87
CA PHE A 280 3.34 -8.82 16.85
C PHE A 280 3.84 -8.44 18.24
N GLN A 281 2.93 -8.09 19.15
CA GLN A 281 3.27 -7.84 20.56
C GLN A 281 3.77 -9.11 21.26
N ALA A 282 3.24 -10.28 20.90
CA ALA A 282 3.70 -11.56 21.45
C ALA A 282 5.07 -11.98 20.88
N VAL A 283 5.34 -11.66 19.61
CA VAL A 283 6.63 -11.93 18.96
C VAL A 283 7.72 -10.96 19.44
N ASN A 284 7.34 -9.84 20.05
CA ASN A 284 8.15 -8.86 20.79
C ASN A 284 9.66 -8.95 20.51
N ILE A 285 10.06 -8.52 19.32
CA ILE A 285 11.47 -8.23 19.04
C ILE A 285 11.67 -6.77 19.45
N PRO A 286 12.36 -6.48 20.57
CA PRO A 286 12.64 -5.10 20.93
C PRO A 286 13.48 -4.49 19.79
N GLN A 287 12.97 -3.44 19.14
CA GLN A 287 13.68 -2.72 18.08
C GLN A 287 15.05 -2.19 18.55
N SER A 288 15.30 -2.15 19.87
CA SER A 288 16.55 -1.79 20.52
C SER A 288 17.58 -2.92 20.64
N THR A 289 17.19 -4.20 20.53
CA THR A 289 18.10 -5.36 20.71
C THR A 289 18.37 -6.11 19.41
N PHE A 290 17.53 -5.91 18.38
CA PHE A 290 17.75 -6.50 17.07
C PHE A 290 18.75 -5.64 16.29
N THR A 291 20.03 -5.98 16.41
CA THR A 291 21.10 -5.54 15.48
C THR A 291 21.45 -6.68 14.54
N PRO A 292 20.50 -7.24 13.76
CA PRO A 292 20.88 -8.23 12.78
C PRO A 292 21.77 -7.51 11.77
N ASN A 293 22.86 -8.17 11.40
CA ASN A 293 23.80 -7.60 10.46
C ASN A 293 23.07 -7.49 9.11
N PHE A 294 22.67 -6.26 8.73
CA PHE A 294 21.78 -5.91 7.62
C PHE A 294 22.05 -6.72 6.34
N ARG A 295 23.32 -7.00 6.08
CA ARG A 295 23.78 -7.83 4.97
C ARG A 295 23.13 -9.22 4.99
N TYR A 296 23.13 -9.92 6.12
CA TYR A 296 22.62 -11.29 6.22
C TYR A 296 21.09 -11.37 6.23
N THR A 297 20.38 -10.42 6.86
CA THR A 297 18.91 -10.39 6.81
C THR A 297 18.40 -10.03 5.41
N GLY A 298 19.09 -9.09 4.74
CA GLY A 298 18.80 -8.74 3.35
C GLY A 298 19.06 -9.91 2.40
N ILE A 299 20.21 -10.60 2.56
CA ILE A 299 20.54 -11.80 1.77
C ILE A 299 19.53 -12.92 2.03
N LEU A 300 19.16 -13.18 3.29
CA LEU A 300 18.18 -14.21 3.63
C LEU A 300 16.80 -13.89 3.03
N TYR A 301 16.35 -12.64 3.13
CA TYR A 301 15.11 -12.21 2.49
C TYR A 301 15.18 -12.37 0.98
N LEU A 302 16.25 -11.91 0.34
CA LEU A 302 16.44 -12.06 -1.11
C LEU A 302 16.48 -13.53 -1.52
N ALA A 303 17.14 -14.39 -0.73
CA ALA A 303 17.16 -15.83 -0.96
C ALA A 303 15.77 -16.46 -0.82
N ILE A 304 14.99 -16.07 0.19
CA ILE A 304 13.60 -16.52 0.37
C ILE A 304 12.74 -16.03 -0.80
N VAL A 305 12.84 -14.75 -1.18
CA VAL A 305 12.11 -14.18 -2.31
C VAL A 305 12.47 -14.89 -3.61
N LEU A 306 13.76 -15.10 -3.90
CA LEU A 306 14.21 -15.83 -5.08
C LEU A 306 13.71 -17.28 -5.04
N ALA A 307 13.79 -17.95 -3.90
CA ALA A 307 13.26 -19.30 -3.73
C ALA A 307 11.74 -19.34 -3.94
N LEU A 308 10.99 -18.36 -3.45
CA LEU A 308 9.55 -18.24 -3.65
C LEU A 308 9.19 -17.90 -5.09
N ILE A 309 9.96 -17.07 -5.78
CA ILE A 309 9.77 -16.76 -7.21
C ILE A 309 10.05 -18.01 -8.05
N ILE A 310 11.14 -18.72 -7.77
CA ILE A 310 11.49 -19.97 -8.46
C ILE A 310 10.43 -21.04 -8.20
N LYS A 311 10.05 -21.25 -6.93
CA LYS A 311 8.98 -22.18 -6.55
C LYS A 311 7.61 -21.73 -7.03
N SER A 312 7.33 -20.44 -7.25
CA SER A 312 6.02 -20.00 -7.72
C SER A 312 5.67 -20.66 -9.04
N LYS A 313 6.64 -20.87 -9.94
CA LYS A 313 6.41 -21.64 -11.18
C LYS A 313 5.98 -23.08 -10.86
N SER A 314 6.68 -23.75 -9.94
CA SER A 314 6.38 -25.13 -9.55
C SER A 314 5.09 -25.26 -8.74
N LEU A 315 4.80 -24.31 -7.84
CA LEU A 315 3.62 -24.27 -7.00
C LEU A 315 2.38 -23.95 -7.84
N THR A 316 2.48 -23.05 -8.83
CA THR A 316 1.43 -22.84 -9.83
C THR A 316 1.12 -24.13 -10.57
N ILE A 317 2.13 -24.90 -10.99
CA ILE A 317 1.94 -26.19 -11.66
C ILE A 317 1.30 -27.23 -10.74
N ILE A 318 1.79 -27.37 -9.50
CA ILE A 318 1.28 -28.34 -8.52
C ILE A 318 -0.17 -28.03 -8.13
N LEU A 319 -0.46 -26.76 -7.81
CA LEU A 319 -1.81 -26.32 -7.47
C LEU A 319 -2.75 -26.53 -8.66
N ARG A 320 -2.34 -26.14 -9.87
CA ARG A 320 -3.13 -26.39 -11.10
C ARG A 320 -3.45 -27.88 -11.27
N ASN A 321 -2.47 -28.76 -11.09
CA ASN A 321 -2.66 -30.20 -11.24
C ASN A 321 -3.58 -30.81 -10.16
N GLN A 322 -3.43 -30.44 -8.89
CA GLN A 322 -4.34 -30.91 -7.83
C GLN A 322 -5.76 -30.42 -8.04
N ILE A 323 -5.89 -29.19 -8.51
CA ILE A 323 -7.17 -28.55 -8.72
C ILE A 323 -7.88 -29.11 -9.96
N ASP A 324 -7.14 -29.44 -11.04
CA ASP A 324 -7.66 -30.17 -12.19
C ASP A 324 -8.09 -31.60 -11.80
N SER A 325 -7.36 -32.28 -10.90
CA SER A 325 -7.79 -33.58 -10.38
C SER A 325 -9.09 -33.49 -9.55
N LEU A 326 -9.28 -32.42 -8.78
CA LEU A 326 -10.52 -32.19 -8.05
C LEU A 326 -11.68 -31.89 -9.01
N ARG A 327 -11.45 -31.12 -10.07
CA ARG A 327 -12.46 -30.89 -11.14
C ARG A 327 -12.89 -32.17 -11.82
N LEU A 328 -11.94 -33.01 -12.22
CA LEU A 328 -12.24 -34.30 -12.85
C LEU A 328 -13.06 -35.17 -11.91
N SER A 329 -12.69 -35.25 -10.63
CA SER A 329 -13.46 -36.01 -9.64
C SER A 329 -14.87 -35.46 -9.41
N ALA A 330 -15.06 -34.14 -9.44
CA ALA A 330 -16.37 -33.50 -9.27
C ALA A 330 -17.26 -33.67 -10.51
N MET A 331 -16.67 -33.62 -11.72
CA MET A 331 -17.37 -33.89 -12.98
C MET A 331 -17.76 -35.37 -13.09
N GLU A 332 -16.87 -36.30 -12.75
CA GLU A 332 -17.17 -37.74 -12.69
C GLU A 332 -18.30 -38.03 -11.70
N TRP A 333 -18.30 -37.38 -10.53
CA TRP A 333 -19.37 -37.50 -9.55
C TRP A 333 -20.71 -36.96 -10.08
N ALA A 334 -20.71 -35.81 -10.76
CA ALA A 334 -21.91 -35.20 -11.33
C ALA A 334 -22.50 -36.03 -12.48
N ILE A 335 -21.66 -36.52 -13.39
CA ILE A 335 -22.07 -37.40 -14.51
C ILE A 335 -22.58 -38.74 -13.97
N GLY A 336 -21.93 -39.28 -12.93
CA GLY A 336 -22.40 -40.48 -12.25
C GLY A 336 -23.77 -40.30 -11.58
N HIS A 337 -24.07 -39.11 -11.04
CA HIS A 337 -25.38 -38.81 -10.47
C HIS A 337 -26.50 -38.62 -11.51
N GLU A 338 -26.21 -38.00 -12.66
CA GLU A 338 -27.19 -37.89 -13.77
C GLU A 338 -27.53 -39.26 -14.37
N PHE A 339 -26.56 -40.17 -14.47
CA PHE A 339 -26.80 -41.52 -15.02
C PHE A 339 -27.70 -42.40 -14.14
N PHE A 340 -27.74 -42.16 -12.83
CA PHE A 340 -28.58 -42.90 -11.89
C PHE A 340 -29.98 -42.28 -11.66
N THR A 341 -30.27 -41.12 -12.24
CA THR A 341 -31.53 -40.37 -11.99
C THR A 341 -32.44 -40.25 -13.21
N LEU A 342 -32.06 -40.77 -14.37
CA LEU A 342 -32.93 -40.84 -15.54
C LEU A 342 -33.95 -41.99 -15.39
N PRO A 343 -35.27 -41.73 -15.48
CA PRO A 343 -36.27 -42.80 -15.50
C PRO A 343 -36.18 -43.57 -16.82
N PRO A 344 -36.56 -44.87 -16.87
CA PRO A 344 -36.52 -45.64 -18.10
C PRO A 344 -37.49 -45.03 -19.11
N HIS A 345 -37.01 -44.70 -20.30
CA HIS A 345 -37.83 -44.29 -21.43
C HIS A 345 -38.76 -45.46 -21.83
N GLU A 346 -40.07 -45.27 -21.69
CA GLU A 346 -41.07 -46.10 -22.38
C GLU A 346 -41.04 -45.75 -23.88
N GLU A 347 -40.65 -46.71 -24.71
CA GLU A 347 -40.79 -46.65 -26.16
C GLU A 347 -42.26 -46.86 -26.55
N ASP A 348 -42.94 -45.78 -26.93
CA ASP A 348 -44.27 -45.83 -27.55
C ASP A 348 -44.14 -46.27 -29.02
N PHE A 349 -44.29 -47.57 -29.28
CA PHE A 349 -44.50 -48.13 -30.62
C PHE A 349 -46.00 -48.09 -30.96
N GLN A 350 -46.46 -47.08 -31.71
CA GLN A 350 -47.75 -47.14 -32.40
C GLN A 350 -47.55 -47.55 -33.87
N VAL A 351 -47.82 -48.82 -34.14
CA VAL A 351 -48.06 -49.36 -35.48
C VAL A 351 -49.52 -49.07 -35.84
N ARG A 352 -49.75 -48.31 -36.93
CA ARG A 352 -51.06 -48.19 -37.58
C ARG A 352 -51.16 -49.25 -38.68
N GLU A 353 -52.18 -50.10 -38.57
CA GLU A 353 -52.74 -50.89 -39.69
C GLU A 353 -53.68 -50.02 -40.55
#